data_AF-A0A9Q1EUD2-F1
#
_entry.id   AF-A0A9Q1EUD2-F1
#
_cell.length_a   1.000
_cell.length_b   1.000
_cell.length_c   1.000
_cell.angle_alpha   90.00
_cell.angle_beta   90.00
_cell.angle_gamma   90.00
#
_symmetry.space_group_name_H-M   'P 1'
#
loop_
_entity.id
_entity.type
_entity.pdbx_description
1 polymer ?
#
loop_
_entity_poly.entity_id
_entity_poly.type
_entity_poly.pdbx_seq_one_letter_code
_entity_poly.pdbx_strand_id
1 'polypeptide(L)'
;MLLGKTGSGKSATGNSILGKNLFQTAKRKEKRVTKQCQTSTSETEGRQVCVIDTPDLLDPQFLEEEFICERKKITLFSDPGLHAFLLVIPIEQDVSNEQEVLEIIRQMFGESALAYTMVLFTRGDDLDNTESIEDYIKDQGEELQRLVLDCGSRTHVLDNKISEEKKKRQVTDLLNKIDAMVKENGGNLCMVRTRSCSMEKLINFSEADAAGAMADAWDQPRGKGEELRLVLLGKTGSGKSACGNTILVIFNNLTAVTAEEKEEAIQAAEAQGITRSEALKLAIKASCKLARSKMCIIQ
;
A
#
# COMPACT_ATOMS: atom_id res chain seq x y z
N MET A 1 -3.60 10.68 3.96
CA MET A 1 -2.91 10.31 2.70
C MET A 1 -3.84 10.62 1.54
N LEU A 2 -3.35 11.24 0.48
CA LEU A 2 -4.14 11.58 -0.71
C LEU A 2 -3.95 10.50 -1.77
N LEU A 3 -5.04 10.00 -2.35
CA LEU A 3 -5.06 8.94 -3.36
C LEU A 3 -5.93 9.36 -4.55
N GLY A 4 -5.82 8.64 -5.67
CA GLY A 4 -6.63 8.85 -6.88
C GLY A 4 -5.80 9.15 -8.13
N LYS A 5 -6.48 9.28 -9.27
CA LYS A 5 -5.84 9.43 -10.60
C LYS A 5 -4.96 10.68 -10.77
N THR A 6 -4.10 10.65 -11.79
CA THR A 6 -3.35 11.83 -12.24
C THR A 6 -4.32 12.94 -12.65
N GLY A 7 -4.10 14.15 -12.15
CA GLY A 7 -4.96 15.30 -12.45
C GLY A 7 -6.22 15.40 -11.58
N SER A 8 -6.41 14.49 -10.62
CA SER A 8 -7.53 14.55 -9.67
C SER A 8 -7.47 15.71 -8.68
N GLY A 9 -6.32 16.41 -8.61
CA GLY A 9 -6.15 17.56 -7.72
C GLY A 9 -5.58 17.21 -6.34
N LYS A 10 -4.93 16.05 -6.15
CA LYS A 10 -4.26 15.66 -4.89
C LYS A 10 -3.31 16.75 -4.37
N SER A 11 -2.31 17.15 -5.14
CA SER A 11 -1.32 18.15 -4.71
C SER A 11 -1.95 19.51 -4.35
N ALA A 12 -2.98 19.94 -5.11
CA ALA A 12 -3.72 21.16 -4.81
C ALA A 12 -4.54 21.03 -3.51
N THR A 13 -5.19 19.88 -3.32
CA THR A 13 -5.91 19.53 -2.09
C THR A 13 -4.97 19.51 -0.89
N GLY A 14 -3.77 18.94 -1.04
CA GLY A 14 -2.74 18.94 0.00
C GLY A 14 -2.31 20.36 0.38
N ASN A 15 -2.12 21.24 -0.60
CA ASN A 15 -1.82 22.65 -0.36
C ASN A 15 -2.95 23.39 0.37
N SER A 16 -4.20 23.12 -0.02
CA SER A 16 -5.38 23.67 0.66
C SER A 16 -5.46 23.22 2.12
N ILE A 17 -5.28 21.91 2.39
CA ILE A 17 -5.27 21.36 3.75
C ILE A 17 -4.16 21.96 4.60
N LEU A 18 -2.96 22.15 4.03
CA LEU A 18 -1.81 22.71 4.75
C LEU A 18 -1.83 24.25 4.84
N GLY A 19 -2.77 24.91 4.16
CA GLY A 19 -2.84 26.38 4.06
C GLY A 19 -1.61 27.02 3.40
N LYS A 20 -0.80 26.24 2.68
CA LYS A 20 0.49 26.63 2.11
C LYS A 20 0.75 25.87 0.80
N ASN A 21 1.43 26.51 -0.15
CA ASN A 21 1.83 25.89 -1.41
C ASN A 21 3.11 25.08 -1.25
N LEU A 22 3.01 23.87 -0.69
CA LEU A 22 4.14 22.98 -0.39
C LEU A 22 4.35 21.88 -1.43
N PHE A 23 3.28 21.42 -2.06
CA PHE A 23 3.30 20.50 -3.19
C PHE A 23 3.27 21.26 -4.51
N GLN A 24 4.04 20.80 -5.49
CA GLN A 24 4.03 21.38 -6.82
C GLN A 24 2.73 21.03 -7.55
N THR A 25 2.07 22.03 -8.13
CA THR A 25 0.87 21.84 -8.95
C THR A 25 1.17 22.22 -10.39
N ALA A 26 1.08 21.29 -11.35
CA ALA A 26 1.10 21.67 -12.76
C ALA A 26 -0.26 22.17 -13.22
N LYS A 27 -0.24 23.10 -14.16
CA LYS A 27 -1.40 23.36 -15.03
C LYS A 27 -1.61 22.13 -15.92
N ARG A 28 -2.87 21.82 -16.27
CA ARG A 28 -3.31 20.66 -17.12
C ARG A 28 -2.47 20.41 -18.39
N LYS A 29 -1.70 21.39 -18.88
CA LYS A 29 -0.90 21.34 -20.11
C LYS A 29 0.59 21.03 -19.89
N GLU A 30 1.07 20.95 -18.65
CA GLU A 30 2.46 20.65 -18.33
C GLU A 30 2.60 19.20 -17.85
N LYS A 31 3.73 18.56 -18.20
CA LYS A 31 4.00 17.14 -17.95
C LYS A 31 3.81 16.79 -16.46
N ARG A 32 3.09 15.67 -16.24
CA ARG A 32 2.81 14.94 -14.99
C ARG A 32 3.81 15.26 -13.87
N VAL A 33 3.34 15.87 -12.78
CA VAL A 33 4.20 16.45 -11.73
C VAL A 33 4.58 15.47 -10.64
N THR A 34 3.63 14.69 -10.14
CA THR A 34 3.90 13.81 -8.99
C THR A 34 4.20 12.39 -9.47
N LYS A 35 5.50 12.12 -9.70
CA LYS A 35 6.00 10.76 -9.96
C LYS A 35 6.44 10.02 -8.70
N GLN A 36 6.50 10.72 -7.57
CA GLN A 36 7.01 10.18 -6.31
C GLN A 36 6.18 10.71 -5.15
N CYS A 37 6.04 9.90 -4.11
CA CYS A 37 5.40 10.29 -2.88
C CYS A 37 6.16 11.46 -2.25
N GLN A 38 5.41 12.47 -1.83
CA GLN A 38 5.92 13.61 -1.08
C GLN A 38 5.15 13.72 0.23
N THR A 39 5.84 14.09 1.29
CA THR A 39 5.21 14.40 2.57
C THR A 39 5.52 15.84 2.95
N SER A 40 4.54 16.52 3.54
CA SER A 40 4.70 17.89 4.03
C SER A 40 3.84 18.09 5.26
N THR A 41 4.34 18.90 6.18
CA THR A 41 3.69 19.16 7.47
C THR A 41 3.56 20.66 7.69
N SER A 42 2.41 21.09 8.19
CA SER A 42 2.16 22.47 8.58
C SER A 42 1.20 22.52 9.77
N GLU A 43 1.22 23.63 10.50
CA GLU A 43 0.17 23.95 11.45
C GLU A 43 -1.07 24.47 10.69
N THR A 44 -2.21 23.82 10.93
CA THR A 44 -3.53 24.16 10.37
C THR A 44 -4.55 24.03 11.50
N GLU A 45 -5.45 25.02 11.67
CA GLU A 45 -6.47 25.02 12.74
C GLU A 45 -5.91 24.74 14.15
N GLY A 46 -4.70 25.23 14.45
CA GLY A 46 -4.06 25.08 15.76
C GLY A 46 -3.50 23.69 16.05
N ARG A 47 -3.39 22.81 15.04
CA ARG A 47 -2.75 21.49 15.16
C ARG A 47 -1.76 21.22 14.03
N GLN A 48 -0.80 20.34 14.28
CA GLN A 48 0.11 19.86 13.24
C GLN A 48 -0.64 18.87 12.33
N VAL A 49 -0.63 19.14 11.03
CA VAL A 49 -1.21 18.29 10.00
C VAL A 49 -0.11 17.86 9.03
N CYS A 50 0.04 16.56 8.86
CA CYS A 50 0.94 15.96 7.87
C CYS A 50 0.13 15.39 6.71
N VAL A 51 0.45 15.81 5.49
CA VAL A 51 -0.17 15.32 4.26
C VAL A 51 0.86 14.53 3.47
N ILE A 52 0.46 13.34 3.01
CA ILE A 52 1.22 12.51 2.08
C ILE A 52 0.53 12.60 0.73
N ASP A 53 1.18 13.25 -0.24
CA ASP A 53 0.76 13.32 -1.64
C ASP A 53 1.38 12.13 -2.39
N THR A 54 0.55 11.26 -2.97
CA THR A 54 1.01 10.05 -3.67
C THR A 54 1.00 10.26 -5.17
N PRO A 55 1.82 9.51 -5.93
CA PRO A 55 1.60 9.37 -7.36
C PRO A 55 0.26 8.65 -7.61
N ASP A 56 -0.14 8.62 -8.88
CA ASP A 56 -1.22 7.77 -9.35
C ASP A 56 -0.76 6.31 -9.34
N LEU A 57 -1.30 5.51 -8.42
CA LEU A 57 -0.88 4.13 -8.18
C LEU A 57 -1.29 3.18 -9.32
N LEU A 58 -2.14 3.62 -10.23
CA LEU A 58 -2.63 2.86 -11.38
C LEU A 58 -2.11 3.44 -12.70
N ASP A 59 -1.14 4.37 -12.68
CA ASP A 59 -0.58 4.93 -13.91
C ASP A 59 0.12 3.81 -14.70
N PRO A 60 -0.32 3.49 -15.93
CA PRO A 60 0.30 2.43 -16.73
C PRO A 60 1.73 2.76 -17.16
N GLN A 61 2.17 4.02 -17.02
CA GLN A 61 3.56 4.41 -17.25
C GLN A 61 4.47 4.11 -16.06
N PHE A 62 3.91 3.65 -14.95
CA PHE A 62 4.64 3.36 -13.74
C PHE A 62 5.27 1.97 -13.85
N LEU A 63 6.61 1.93 -13.85
CA LEU A 63 7.33 0.67 -13.92
C LEU A 63 7.17 -0.11 -12.60
N GLU A 64 7.21 -1.43 -12.65
CA GLU A 64 7.05 -2.28 -11.46
C GLU A 64 8.05 -1.93 -10.35
N GLU A 65 9.31 -1.64 -10.71
CA GLU A 65 10.36 -1.23 -9.78
C GLU A 65 10.04 0.12 -9.11
N GLU A 66 9.47 1.07 -9.87
CA GLU A 66 9.02 2.36 -9.35
C GLU A 66 7.85 2.16 -8.38
N PHE A 67 6.90 1.29 -8.72
CA PHE A 67 5.79 0.93 -7.83
C PHE A 67 6.27 0.32 -6.51
N ILE A 68 7.24 -0.60 -6.56
CA ILE A 68 7.85 -1.18 -5.35
C ILE A 68 8.53 -0.10 -4.50
N CYS A 69 9.26 0.83 -5.13
CA CYS A 69 9.92 1.93 -4.45
C CYS A 69 8.91 2.85 -3.75
N GLU A 70 7.84 3.22 -4.45
CA GLU A 70 6.81 4.12 -3.93
C GLU A 70 5.98 3.44 -2.84
N ARG A 71 5.72 2.14 -2.94
CA ARG A 71 5.09 1.36 -1.85
C ARG A 71 5.93 1.37 -0.57
N LYS A 72 7.26 1.30 -0.69
CA LYS A 72 8.18 1.43 0.46
C LYS A 72 8.13 2.83 1.06
N LYS A 73 8.09 3.88 0.23
CA LYS A 73 7.95 5.27 0.71
C LYS A 73 6.62 5.50 1.41
N ILE A 74 5.51 5.00 0.85
CA ILE A 74 4.19 5.05 1.48
C ILE A 74 4.24 4.39 2.86
N THR A 75 4.83 3.20 2.95
CA THR A 75 5.01 2.50 4.23
C THR A 75 5.79 3.34 5.23
N LEU A 76 6.90 3.94 4.80
CA LEU A 76 7.75 4.78 5.65
C LEU A 76 7.03 6.04 6.12
N PHE A 77 6.34 6.75 5.22
CA PHE A 77 5.64 7.99 5.56
C PHE A 77 4.37 7.77 6.38
N SER A 78 3.87 6.54 6.42
CA SER A 78 2.68 6.18 7.19
C SER A 78 2.98 5.87 8.65
N ASP A 79 4.24 5.85 9.08
CA ASP A 79 4.59 5.69 10.50
C ASP A 79 4.34 7.01 11.28
N PRO A 80 3.73 6.97 12.48
CA PRO A 80 3.32 5.80 13.26
C PRO A 80 1.98 5.20 12.84
N GLY A 81 1.19 5.88 12.01
CA GLY A 81 -0.08 5.40 11.47
C GLY A 81 -0.80 6.51 10.71
N LEU A 82 -1.85 6.17 9.96
CA LEU A 82 -2.66 7.14 9.22
C LEU A 82 -4.00 7.42 9.91
N HIS A 83 -4.37 8.69 9.97
CA HIS A 83 -5.70 9.11 10.43
C HIS A 83 -6.77 8.94 9.34
N ALA A 84 -6.39 9.11 8.08
CA ALA A 84 -7.33 9.06 6.96
C ALA A 84 -6.63 8.77 5.62
N PHE A 85 -7.34 8.05 4.76
CA PHE A 85 -7.15 8.03 3.31
C PHE A 85 -8.21 8.94 2.68
N LEU A 86 -7.78 9.86 1.81
CA LEU A 86 -8.65 10.73 1.05
C LEU A 86 -8.54 10.33 -0.41
N LEU A 87 -9.57 9.67 -0.93
CA LEU A 87 -9.67 9.30 -2.34
C LEU A 87 -10.18 10.50 -3.12
N VAL A 88 -9.27 11.18 -3.83
CA VAL A 88 -9.53 12.47 -4.47
C VAL A 88 -10.08 12.26 -5.88
N ILE A 89 -11.31 12.72 -6.12
CA ILE A 89 -12.03 12.56 -7.38
C ILE A 89 -12.61 13.91 -7.81
N PRO A 90 -12.27 14.47 -8.98
CA PRO A 90 -12.94 15.66 -9.48
C PRO A 90 -14.39 15.37 -9.84
N ILE A 91 -15.25 16.37 -9.65
CA ILE A 91 -16.62 16.32 -10.15
C ILE A 91 -16.60 16.19 -11.69
N GLU A 92 -17.60 15.47 -12.21
CA GLU A 92 -17.72 15.04 -13.62
C GLU A 92 -16.62 14.08 -14.12
N GLN A 93 -15.67 13.68 -13.28
CA GLN A 93 -14.65 12.70 -13.68
C GLN A 93 -15.17 11.27 -13.53
N ASP A 94 -14.89 10.45 -14.54
CA ASP A 94 -15.10 9.01 -14.51
C ASP A 94 -14.28 8.33 -13.39
N VAL A 95 -14.97 7.45 -12.66
CA VAL A 95 -14.42 6.69 -11.52
C VAL A 95 -13.91 5.31 -11.89
N SER A 96 -13.88 4.95 -13.19
CA SER A 96 -13.32 3.67 -13.64
C SER A 96 -11.96 3.42 -13.01
N ASN A 97 -11.74 2.25 -12.41
CA ASN A 97 -10.50 1.84 -11.73
C ASN A 97 -10.27 2.46 -10.33
N GLU A 98 -11.08 3.40 -9.83
CA GLU A 98 -10.90 3.90 -8.45
C GLU A 98 -11.15 2.79 -7.40
N GLN A 99 -11.94 1.76 -7.74
CA GLN A 99 -12.07 0.54 -6.93
C GLN A 99 -10.74 -0.22 -6.78
N GLU A 100 -9.88 -0.23 -7.80
CA GLU A 100 -8.57 -0.89 -7.72
C GLU A 100 -7.64 -0.16 -6.74
N VAL A 101 -7.78 1.16 -6.60
CA VAL A 101 -7.07 1.93 -5.56
C VAL A 101 -7.48 1.46 -4.16
N LEU A 102 -8.78 1.17 -3.95
CA LEU A 102 -9.27 0.60 -2.68
C LEU A 102 -8.66 -0.78 -2.39
N GLU A 103 -8.49 -1.61 -3.41
CA GLU A 103 -7.83 -2.91 -3.25
C GLU A 103 -6.33 -2.78 -2.93
N ILE A 104 -5.62 -1.84 -3.57
CA ILE A 104 -4.21 -1.56 -3.25
C ILE A 104 -4.05 -1.16 -1.78
N ILE A 105 -4.91 -0.27 -1.27
CA ILE A 105 -4.82 0.12 0.15
C ILE A 105 -5.21 -1.01 1.09
N ARG A 106 -6.19 -1.85 0.75
CA ARG A 106 -6.51 -3.06 1.55
C ARG A 106 -5.33 -4.02 1.61
N GLN A 107 -4.61 -4.19 0.51
CA GLN A 107 -3.41 -5.03 0.49
C GLN A 107 -2.29 -4.46 1.37
N MET A 108 -2.12 -3.13 1.39
CA MET A 108 -1.06 -2.46 2.13
C MET A 108 -1.37 -2.25 3.63
N PHE A 109 -2.60 -1.91 3.98
CA PHE A 109 -3.01 -1.49 5.33
C PHE A 109 -4.04 -2.44 5.98
N GLY A 110 -4.60 -3.35 5.19
CA GLY A 110 -5.57 -4.34 5.63
C GLY A 110 -7.03 -3.93 5.37
N GLU A 111 -7.94 -4.86 5.61
CA GLU A 111 -9.38 -4.65 5.37
C GLU A 111 -9.95 -3.45 6.13
N SER A 112 -9.45 -3.21 7.34
CA SER A 112 -9.85 -2.07 8.15
C SER A 112 -9.48 -0.72 7.53
N ALA A 113 -8.61 -0.67 6.52
CA ALA A 113 -8.20 0.58 5.87
C ALA A 113 -9.41 1.36 5.31
N LEU A 114 -10.42 0.66 4.80
CA LEU A 114 -11.61 1.31 4.26
C LEU A 114 -12.42 2.07 5.31
N ALA A 115 -12.37 1.64 6.58
CA ALA A 115 -12.99 2.36 7.68
C ALA A 115 -12.31 3.72 7.97
N TYR A 116 -11.10 3.94 7.42
CA TYR A 116 -10.35 5.19 7.45
C TYR A 116 -10.37 5.92 6.10
N THR A 117 -11.09 5.42 5.10
CA THR A 117 -11.17 6.04 3.77
C THR A 117 -12.40 6.93 3.66
N MET A 118 -12.21 8.09 3.02
CA MET A 118 -13.24 9.06 2.68
C MET A 118 -13.05 9.50 1.23
N VAL A 119 -14.15 9.64 0.49
CA VAL A 119 -14.12 10.19 -0.87
C VAL A 119 -14.10 11.71 -0.78
N LEU A 120 -13.10 12.35 -1.40
CA LEU A 120 -12.96 13.80 -1.44
C LEU A 120 -13.18 14.29 -2.86
N PHE A 121 -14.31 14.96 -3.08
CA PHE A 121 -14.64 15.56 -4.36
C PHE A 121 -13.93 16.90 -4.52
N THR A 122 -13.25 17.09 -5.65
CA THR A 122 -12.67 18.39 -6.01
C THR A 122 -13.44 19.05 -7.13
N ARG A 123 -13.23 20.37 -7.29
CA ARG A 123 -14.01 21.19 -8.22
C ARG A 123 -15.49 21.25 -7.84
N GLY A 124 -15.73 21.58 -6.58
CA GLY A 124 -17.09 21.85 -6.10
C GLY A 124 -17.78 22.97 -6.88
N ASP A 125 -17.04 23.80 -7.61
CA ASP A 125 -17.57 24.80 -8.55
C ASP A 125 -18.24 24.21 -9.80
N ASP A 126 -17.97 22.94 -10.12
CA ASP A 126 -18.56 22.23 -11.25
C ASP A 126 -19.91 21.55 -10.87
N LEU A 127 -20.30 21.53 -9.57
CA LEU A 127 -21.66 21.15 -9.16
C LEU A 127 -22.66 22.24 -9.58
N ASP A 128 -23.86 21.84 -10.01
CA ASP A 128 -24.93 22.83 -10.18
C ASP A 128 -25.23 23.48 -8.81
N ASN A 129 -25.50 24.79 -8.81
CA ASN A 129 -25.68 25.57 -7.59
C ASN A 129 -26.89 25.15 -6.75
N THR A 130 -27.74 24.27 -7.28
CA THR A 130 -28.92 23.71 -6.62
C THR A 130 -28.73 22.26 -6.16
N GLU A 131 -27.62 21.61 -6.52
CA GLU A 131 -27.39 20.20 -6.29
C GLU A 131 -26.50 19.97 -5.06
N SER A 132 -26.94 19.09 -4.16
CA SER A 132 -26.09 18.60 -3.07
C SER A 132 -25.14 17.52 -3.57
N ILE A 133 -24.01 17.29 -2.90
CA ILE A 133 -23.11 16.19 -3.28
C ILE A 133 -23.81 14.83 -3.17
N GLU A 134 -24.75 14.70 -2.24
CA GLU A 134 -25.57 13.51 -2.07
C GLU A 134 -26.51 13.28 -3.26
N ASP A 135 -27.05 14.34 -3.85
CA ASP A 135 -27.91 14.22 -5.04
C ASP A 135 -27.07 13.90 -6.28
N TYR A 136 -25.91 14.57 -6.43
CA TYR A 136 -24.93 14.23 -7.46
C TYR A 136 -24.57 12.74 -7.44
N ILE A 137 -24.24 12.18 -6.27
CA ILE A 137 -23.87 10.76 -6.15
C ILE A 137 -25.03 9.83 -6.55
N LYS A 138 -26.28 10.18 -6.21
CA LYS A 138 -27.46 9.38 -6.58
C LYS A 138 -27.71 9.40 -8.08
N ASP A 139 -27.48 10.54 -8.71
CA ASP A 139 -27.68 10.74 -10.14
C ASP A 139 -26.52 10.15 -10.98
N GLN A 140 -25.36 9.90 -10.35
CA GLN A 140 -24.29 9.12 -10.94
C GLN A 140 -24.59 7.61 -10.95
N GLY A 141 -23.89 6.89 -11.83
CA GLY A 141 -24.03 5.43 -11.99
C GLY A 141 -23.62 4.61 -10.76
N GLU A 142 -23.97 3.32 -10.78
CA GLU A 142 -23.75 2.36 -9.69
C GLU A 142 -22.29 2.28 -9.21
N GLU A 143 -21.33 2.54 -10.09
CA GLU A 143 -19.90 2.48 -9.77
C GLU A 143 -19.50 3.51 -8.70
N LEU A 144 -19.89 4.78 -8.86
CA LEU A 144 -19.59 5.82 -7.88
C LEU A 144 -20.31 5.56 -6.56
N GLN A 145 -21.59 5.15 -6.63
CA GLN A 145 -22.38 4.82 -5.44
C GLN A 145 -21.72 3.69 -4.64
N ARG A 146 -21.27 2.63 -5.32
CA ARG A 146 -20.54 1.53 -4.71
C ARG A 146 -19.23 1.98 -4.08
N LEU A 147 -18.44 2.79 -4.79
CA LEU A 147 -17.19 3.35 -4.26
C LEU A 147 -17.40 4.14 -2.96
N VAL A 148 -18.43 4.99 -2.93
CA VAL A 148 -18.80 5.77 -1.75
C VAL A 148 -19.29 4.87 -0.61
N LEU A 149 -20.08 3.84 -0.92
CA LEU A 149 -20.55 2.85 0.06
C LEU A 149 -19.40 2.02 0.66
N ASP A 150 -18.44 1.59 -0.16
CA ASP A 150 -17.24 0.88 0.30
C ASP A 150 -16.39 1.77 1.23
N CYS A 151 -16.44 3.08 1.03
CA CYS A 151 -15.87 4.10 1.92
C CYS A 151 -16.83 4.52 3.05
N GLY A 152 -17.82 3.69 3.40
CA GLY A 152 -18.77 3.89 4.50
C GLY A 152 -19.60 5.17 4.38
N SER A 153 -19.94 5.58 3.16
CA SER A 153 -20.72 6.78 2.85
C SER A 153 -20.07 8.09 3.32
N ARG A 154 -18.75 8.10 3.54
CA ARG A 154 -18.01 9.30 3.96
C ARG A 154 -17.56 10.09 2.74
N THR A 155 -18.07 11.31 2.63
CA THR A 155 -17.73 12.23 1.54
C THR A 155 -17.38 13.63 2.05
N HIS A 156 -16.60 14.36 1.25
CA HIS A 156 -16.31 15.78 1.46
C HIS A 156 -16.11 16.48 0.11
N VAL A 157 -16.51 17.75 0.00
CA VAL A 157 -16.30 18.57 -1.20
C VAL A 157 -15.32 19.68 -0.88
N LEU A 158 -14.27 19.80 -1.69
CA LEU A 158 -13.26 20.84 -1.58
C LEU A 158 -13.11 21.60 -2.90
N ASP A 159 -13.31 22.91 -2.84
CA ASP A 159 -12.99 23.78 -3.98
C ASP A 159 -11.63 24.46 -3.73
N ASN A 160 -10.66 24.12 -4.56
CA ASN A 160 -9.29 24.63 -4.43
C ASN A 160 -9.12 26.08 -4.96
N LYS A 161 -10.14 26.65 -5.64
CA LYS A 161 -10.06 27.96 -6.32
C LYS A 161 -10.75 29.10 -5.58
N ILE A 162 -11.49 28.82 -4.51
CA ILE A 162 -12.20 29.86 -3.74
C ILE A 162 -11.25 30.65 -2.83
N SER A 163 -11.79 31.73 -2.25
CA SER A 163 -11.06 32.56 -1.29
C SER A 163 -10.54 31.74 -0.11
N GLU A 164 -9.39 32.16 0.42
CA GLU A 164 -8.71 31.48 1.53
C GLU A 164 -9.62 31.34 2.76
N GLU A 165 -10.49 32.32 3.04
CA GLU A 165 -11.44 32.23 4.15
C GLU A 165 -12.47 31.11 3.98
N LYS A 166 -12.99 30.91 2.76
CA LYS A 166 -13.95 29.83 2.49
C LYS A 166 -13.24 28.48 2.46
N LYS A 167 -12.05 28.44 1.87
CA LYS A 167 -11.19 27.25 1.85
C LYS A 167 -10.86 26.79 3.28
N LYS A 168 -10.54 27.73 4.18
CA LYS A 168 -10.31 27.45 5.60
C LYS A 168 -11.51 26.73 6.23
N ARG A 169 -12.74 27.19 5.98
CA ARG A 169 -13.96 26.52 6.50
C ARG A 169 -14.11 25.10 5.97
N GLN A 170 -13.92 24.89 4.66
CA GLN A 170 -13.95 23.54 4.07
C GLN A 170 -12.91 22.62 4.72
N VAL A 171 -11.69 23.12 4.94
CA VAL A 171 -10.63 22.36 5.62
C VAL A 171 -10.99 22.07 7.07
N THR A 172 -11.54 23.02 7.84
CA THR A 172 -12.02 22.79 9.21
C THR A 172 -13.07 21.68 9.23
N ASP A 173 -14.04 21.72 8.32
CA ASP A 173 -15.09 20.69 8.22
C ASP A 173 -14.51 19.32 7.83
N LEU A 174 -13.53 19.28 6.93
CA LEU A 174 -12.81 18.05 6.58
C LEU A 174 -12.09 17.45 7.79
N LEU A 175 -11.34 18.26 8.55
CA LEU A 175 -10.61 17.80 9.73
C LEU A 175 -11.56 17.29 10.81
N ASN A 176 -12.70 17.96 11.02
CA ASN A 176 -13.74 17.49 11.95
C ASN A 176 -14.32 16.13 11.53
N LYS A 177 -14.59 15.92 10.23
CA LYS A 177 -15.05 14.63 9.71
C LYS A 177 -14.00 13.53 9.89
N ILE A 178 -12.72 13.85 9.70
CA ILE A 178 -11.62 12.91 9.95
C ILE A 178 -11.55 12.54 11.44
N ASP A 179 -11.67 13.51 12.35
CA ASP A 179 -11.63 13.25 13.79
C ASP A 179 -12.80 12.38 14.25
N ALA A 180 -14.00 12.62 13.72
CA ALA A 180 -15.17 11.77 13.95
C ALA A 180 -14.92 10.34 13.46
N MET A 181 -14.41 10.18 12.24
CA MET A 181 -14.07 8.88 11.66
C MET A 181 -13.01 8.13 12.49
N VAL A 182 -11.96 8.80 12.95
CA VAL A 182 -10.94 8.17 13.82
C VAL A 182 -11.55 7.74 15.16
N LYS A 183 -12.45 8.55 15.72
CA LYS A 183 -13.16 8.22 16.96
C LYS A 183 -14.09 7.01 16.79
N GLU A 184 -14.80 6.90 15.67
CA GLU A 184 -15.60 5.72 15.30
C GLU A 184 -14.73 4.46 15.20
N ASN A 185 -13.47 4.60 14.76
CA ASN A 185 -12.47 3.54 14.76
C ASN A 185 -11.76 3.33 16.11
N GLY A 186 -12.40 3.74 17.23
CA GLY A 186 -11.88 3.56 18.58
C GLY A 186 -10.69 4.44 18.94
N GLY A 187 -10.43 5.50 18.18
CA GLY A 187 -9.30 6.41 18.40
C GLY A 187 -7.96 5.89 17.90
N ASN A 188 -7.94 4.75 17.19
CA ASN A 188 -6.71 4.14 16.69
C ASN A 188 -6.34 4.68 15.31
N LEU A 189 -5.06 4.65 14.98
CA LEU A 189 -4.57 4.96 13.63
C LEU A 189 -4.60 3.73 12.74
N CYS A 190 -4.78 3.93 11.43
CA CYS A 190 -4.63 2.88 10.45
C CYS A 190 -3.15 2.53 10.27
N MET A 191 -2.76 1.31 10.65
CA MET A 191 -1.39 0.85 10.59
C MET A 191 -1.10 0.16 9.26
N VAL A 192 0.12 0.33 8.75
CA VAL A 192 0.57 -0.49 7.62
C VAL A 192 0.60 -1.95 8.06
N ARG A 193 0.09 -2.87 7.23
CA ARG A 193 0.30 -4.30 7.46
C ARG A 193 1.77 -4.61 7.27
N THR A 194 2.50 -4.80 8.37
CA THR A 194 3.86 -5.36 8.38
C THR A 194 3.78 -6.86 8.10
N ARG A 195 3.32 -7.24 6.91
CA ARG A 195 3.69 -8.54 6.36
C ARG A 195 5.11 -8.36 5.83
N SER A 196 6.07 -9.13 6.36
CA SER A 196 7.35 -9.35 5.67
C SER A 196 7.02 -9.49 4.19
N CYS A 197 7.49 -8.55 3.37
CA CYS A 197 7.28 -8.59 1.93
C CYS A 197 8.10 -9.76 1.38
N SER A 198 7.66 -10.99 1.61
CA SER A 198 7.98 -12.12 0.76
C SER A 198 7.19 -11.91 -0.52
N MET A 199 7.95 -11.80 -1.60
CA MET A 199 7.58 -11.24 -2.90
C MET A 199 6.58 -12.10 -3.72
N GLU A 200 5.68 -12.87 -3.11
CA GLU A 200 5.00 -13.99 -3.82
C GLU A 200 3.47 -14.04 -3.74
N LYS A 201 2.76 -13.03 -3.24
CA LYS A 201 1.28 -13.11 -3.12
C LYS A 201 0.46 -12.14 -3.97
N LEU A 202 1.03 -11.54 -5.01
CA LEU A 202 0.28 -10.65 -5.92
C LEU A 202 0.28 -11.06 -7.40
N ILE A 203 0.66 -12.29 -7.74
CA ILE A 203 0.58 -12.77 -9.13
C ILE A 203 -0.68 -13.60 -9.44
N ASN A 204 -1.47 -14.04 -8.46
CA ASN A 204 -2.66 -14.87 -8.77
C ASN A 204 -3.91 -14.45 -8.00
N PHE A 205 -4.87 -13.84 -8.69
CA PHE A 205 -6.31 -14.06 -8.52
C PHE A 205 -6.82 -14.40 -9.92
N SER A 206 -7.39 -15.58 -10.19
CA SER A 206 -8.63 -16.19 -9.69
C SER A 206 -8.51 -17.75 -9.70
N GLU A 207 -9.41 -18.61 -9.20
CA GLU A 207 -10.64 -18.58 -8.38
C GLU A 207 -10.98 -20.07 -8.11
N ALA A 208 -11.10 -20.54 -6.86
CA ALA A 208 -11.88 -21.77 -6.56
C ALA A 208 -12.15 -22.02 -5.05
N ASP A 209 -11.19 -21.82 -4.14
CA ASP A 209 -11.26 -22.53 -2.84
C ASP A 209 -11.54 -21.67 -1.60
N ALA A 210 -11.97 -20.42 -1.77
CA ALA A 210 -12.14 -19.47 -0.65
C ALA A 210 -13.30 -19.82 0.32
N ALA A 211 -14.12 -20.83 0.04
CA ALA A 211 -15.32 -21.10 0.84
C ALA A 211 -15.13 -22.07 2.05
N GLY A 212 -13.99 -22.78 2.16
CA GLY A 212 -13.88 -23.90 3.12
C GLY A 212 -13.09 -23.66 4.41
N ALA A 213 -12.16 -22.69 4.45
CA ALA A 213 -11.07 -22.71 5.43
C ALA A 213 -11.20 -21.71 6.61
N MET A 214 -12.36 -21.07 6.80
CA MET A 214 -12.56 -20.06 7.84
C MET A 214 -13.05 -20.59 9.20
N ALA A 215 -13.31 -21.89 9.36
CA ALA A 215 -13.93 -22.42 10.59
C ALA A 215 -12.97 -23.04 11.63
N ASP A 216 -11.76 -23.48 11.28
CA ASP A 216 -11.01 -24.43 12.15
C ASP A 216 -9.68 -23.93 12.76
N ALA A 217 -9.28 -22.67 12.62
CA ALA A 217 -7.90 -22.27 12.96
C ALA A 217 -7.70 -21.54 14.31
N TRP A 218 -8.75 -21.33 15.11
CA TRP A 218 -8.63 -20.56 16.38
C TRP A 218 -8.20 -21.38 17.60
N ASP A 219 -7.94 -22.69 17.45
CA ASP A 219 -7.52 -23.54 18.58
C ASP A 219 -6.46 -24.57 18.19
N GLN A 220 -5.21 -24.14 17.93
CA GLN A 220 -4.03 -25.03 17.92
C GLN A 220 -2.77 -24.32 18.46
N PRO A 221 -1.88 -25.03 19.20
CA PRO A 221 -0.78 -24.44 19.95
C PRO A 221 0.30 -23.85 19.02
N ARG A 222 0.83 -22.69 19.41
CA ARG A 222 1.88 -21.96 18.65
C ARG A 222 3.07 -22.87 18.36
N GLY A 223 3.36 -23.09 17.07
CA GLY A 223 4.54 -23.82 16.63
C GLY A 223 4.98 -23.51 15.20
N LYS A 224 6.31 -23.36 15.05
CA LYS A 224 7.16 -23.46 13.84
C LYS A 224 7.10 -22.36 12.77
N GLY A 225 8.24 -21.69 12.59
CA GLY A 225 8.60 -21.02 11.32
C GLY A 225 8.84 -19.51 11.39
N GLU A 226 8.99 -18.91 12.57
CA GLU A 226 9.29 -17.47 12.64
C GLU A 226 10.77 -17.19 12.35
N GLU A 227 10.99 -16.41 11.30
CA GLU A 227 12.28 -15.82 10.94
C GLU A 227 12.84 -15.03 12.12
N LEU A 228 14.00 -15.47 12.64
CA LEU A 228 14.68 -14.81 13.75
C LEU A 228 15.34 -13.52 13.25
N ARG A 229 14.72 -12.37 13.54
CA ARG A 229 15.24 -11.05 13.17
C ARG A 229 16.07 -10.47 14.31
N LEU A 230 17.39 -10.46 14.14
CA LEU A 230 18.35 -9.91 15.09
C LEU A 230 18.90 -8.57 14.61
N VAL A 231 18.97 -7.57 15.49
CA VAL A 231 19.63 -6.28 15.25
C VAL A 231 20.87 -6.19 16.14
N LEU A 232 22.04 -5.95 15.54
CA LEU A 232 23.30 -5.77 16.27
C LEU A 232 23.54 -4.28 16.54
N LEU A 233 23.54 -3.86 17.81
CA LEU A 233 23.76 -2.47 18.25
C LEU A 233 25.09 -2.31 18.99
N GLY A 234 25.72 -1.13 18.88
CA GLY A 234 27.02 -0.82 19.50
C GLY A 234 27.78 0.31 18.81
N LYS A 235 28.80 0.90 19.48
CA LYS A 235 29.64 1.99 18.95
C LYS A 235 30.45 1.55 17.71
N THR A 236 30.86 2.49 16.85
CA THR A 236 31.72 2.20 15.69
C THR A 236 33.00 1.46 16.15
N GLY A 237 33.36 0.38 15.46
CA GLY A 237 34.51 -0.47 15.81
C GLY A 237 34.22 -1.62 16.80
N SER A 238 33.01 -1.72 17.36
CA SER A 238 32.67 -2.79 18.33
C SER A 238 32.48 -4.20 17.75
N GLY A 239 32.88 -4.44 16.50
CA GLY A 239 32.82 -5.76 15.87
C GLY A 239 31.44 -6.24 15.38
N LYS A 240 30.41 -5.37 15.31
CA LYS A 240 29.05 -5.74 14.85
C LYS A 240 29.04 -6.47 13.50
N SER A 241 29.74 -5.93 12.49
CA SER A 241 29.77 -6.52 11.15
C SER A 241 30.53 -7.85 11.12
N ALA A 242 31.62 -7.97 11.88
CA ALA A 242 32.37 -9.23 11.99
C ALA A 242 31.51 -10.33 12.64
N CYS A 243 30.81 -10.00 13.73
CA CYS A 243 29.93 -10.93 14.43
C CYS A 243 28.75 -11.36 13.55
N GLY A 244 28.13 -10.41 12.82
CA GLY A 244 27.08 -10.71 11.84
C GLY A 244 27.56 -11.65 10.73
N ASN A 245 28.77 -11.43 10.22
CA ASN A 245 29.36 -12.30 9.19
C ASN A 245 29.65 -13.70 9.73
N THR A 246 30.17 -13.85 10.95
CA THR A 246 30.40 -15.17 11.56
C THR A 246 29.10 -15.95 11.74
N ILE A 247 28.05 -15.29 12.22
CA ILE A 247 26.73 -15.90 12.38
C ILE A 247 26.21 -16.38 11.02
N LEU A 248 26.28 -15.54 9.98
CA LEU A 248 25.79 -15.87 8.63
C LEU A 248 26.63 -16.96 7.92
N VAL A 249 27.94 -17.00 8.11
CA VAL A 249 28.84 -17.99 7.49
C VAL A 249 28.59 -19.40 8.04
N ILE A 250 28.29 -19.53 9.34
CA ILE A 250 27.91 -20.81 9.95
C ILE A 250 26.64 -21.37 9.31
N PHE A 251 25.67 -20.51 8.98
CA PHE A 251 24.45 -20.92 8.28
C PHE A 251 24.68 -21.27 6.81
N ASN A 252 25.55 -20.57 6.10
CA ASN A 252 25.82 -20.83 4.67
C ASN A 252 26.61 -22.13 4.42
N ASN A 253 27.46 -22.56 5.34
CA ASN A 253 28.21 -23.82 5.23
C ASN A 253 27.34 -25.08 5.39
N LEU A 254 26.06 -24.94 5.74
CA LEU A 254 25.13 -26.06 5.87
C LEU A 254 24.30 -26.35 4.58
N THR A 255 24.46 -25.57 3.49
CA THR A 255 23.49 -25.59 2.37
C THR A 255 24.02 -25.62 0.94
N ALA A 256 25.32 -25.79 0.67
CA ALA A 256 25.80 -25.74 -0.72
C ALA A 256 25.86 -27.12 -1.40
N VAL A 257 24.81 -27.48 -2.16
CA VAL A 257 24.94 -28.42 -3.30
C VAL A 257 25.67 -27.66 -4.41
N THR A 258 26.76 -28.22 -4.92
CA THR A 258 27.63 -27.49 -5.86
C THR A 258 26.93 -27.32 -7.22
N ALA A 259 27.40 -26.37 -8.03
CA ALA A 259 26.81 -26.12 -9.34
C ALA A 259 26.98 -27.33 -10.29
N GLU A 260 28.07 -28.09 -10.15
CA GLU A 260 28.34 -29.30 -10.94
C GLU A 260 27.35 -30.42 -10.63
N GLU A 261 27.06 -30.68 -9.36
CA GLU A 261 26.09 -31.71 -8.93
C GLU A 261 24.66 -31.40 -9.42
N LYS A 262 24.31 -30.12 -9.56
CA LYS A 262 23.00 -29.70 -10.11
C LYS A 262 22.92 -29.94 -11.60
N GLU A 263 24.00 -29.66 -12.34
CA GLU A 263 24.03 -29.82 -13.79
C GLU A 263 24.01 -31.30 -14.20
N GLU A 264 24.71 -32.17 -13.47
CA GLU A 264 24.65 -33.63 -13.69
C GLU A 264 23.24 -34.20 -13.47
N ALA A 265 22.54 -33.75 -12.43
CA ALA A 265 21.18 -34.18 -12.14
C ALA A 265 20.16 -33.70 -13.20
N ILE A 266 20.38 -32.53 -13.78
CA ILE A 266 19.56 -31.99 -14.87
C ILE A 266 19.78 -32.82 -16.14
N GLN A 267 21.03 -33.12 -16.49
CA GLN A 267 21.36 -33.94 -17.67
C GLN A 267 20.81 -35.36 -17.56
N ALA A 268 20.83 -35.97 -16.37
CA ALA A 268 20.24 -37.28 -16.14
C ALA A 268 18.70 -37.30 -16.31
N ALA A 269 18.02 -36.21 -15.95
CA ALA A 269 16.57 -36.06 -16.15
C ALA A 269 16.22 -35.82 -17.62
N GLU A 270 17.04 -35.03 -18.34
CA GLU A 270 16.90 -34.83 -19.79
C GLU A 270 17.06 -36.14 -20.57
N ALA A 271 17.99 -37.00 -20.16
CA ALA A 271 18.18 -38.34 -20.75
C ALA A 271 16.97 -39.28 -20.57
N GLN A 272 16.09 -38.98 -19.61
CA GLN A 272 14.83 -39.71 -19.38
C GLN A 272 13.63 -39.07 -20.11
N GLY A 273 13.87 -38.09 -20.99
CA GLY A 273 12.84 -37.43 -21.80
C GLY A 273 12.13 -36.27 -21.11
N ILE A 274 12.62 -35.82 -19.95
CA ILE A 274 12.07 -34.65 -19.24
C ILE A 274 12.65 -33.38 -19.85
N THR A 275 11.81 -32.36 -20.05
CA THR A 275 12.28 -31.09 -20.61
C THR A 275 13.20 -30.36 -19.62
N ARG A 276 14.22 -29.65 -20.12
CA ARG A 276 15.19 -28.91 -19.28
C ARG A 276 14.53 -28.01 -18.24
N SER A 277 13.43 -27.36 -18.61
CA SER A 277 12.64 -26.49 -17.73
C SER A 277 12.01 -27.24 -16.56
N GLU A 278 11.50 -28.45 -16.80
CA GLU A 278 10.92 -29.31 -15.77
C GLU A 278 12.00 -29.97 -14.89
N ALA A 279 13.12 -30.37 -15.50
CA ALA A 279 14.29 -30.88 -14.78
C ALA A 279 14.85 -29.83 -13.79
N LEU A 280 14.94 -28.56 -14.21
CA LEU A 280 15.36 -27.45 -13.35
C LEU A 280 14.42 -27.28 -12.15
N LYS A 281 13.11 -27.32 -12.39
CA LYS A 281 12.08 -27.18 -11.34
C LYS A 281 12.13 -28.36 -10.36
N LEU A 282 12.33 -29.58 -10.85
CA LEU A 282 12.49 -30.79 -10.03
C LEU A 282 13.76 -30.72 -9.16
N ALA A 283 14.89 -30.28 -9.73
CA ALA A 283 16.16 -30.16 -9.02
C ALA A 283 16.09 -29.13 -7.87
N ILE A 284 15.44 -27.99 -8.11
CA ILE A 284 15.20 -26.96 -7.08
C ILE A 284 14.31 -27.54 -5.97
N LYS A 285 13.22 -28.22 -6.34
CA LYS A 285 12.27 -28.81 -5.37
C LYS A 285 12.92 -29.92 -4.53
N ALA A 286 13.77 -30.74 -5.13
CA ALA A 286 14.53 -31.79 -4.45
C ALA A 286 15.59 -31.21 -3.50
N SER A 287 16.31 -30.16 -3.93
CA SER A 287 17.28 -29.44 -3.10
C SER A 287 16.63 -28.83 -1.86
N CYS A 288 15.47 -28.19 -2.04
CA CYS A 288 14.68 -27.65 -0.92
C CYS A 288 14.13 -28.75 0.00
N LYS A 289 13.75 -29.91 -0.54
CA LYS A 289 13.25 -31.05 0.25
C LYS A 289 14.37 -31.73 1.04
N LEU A 290 15.56 -31.83 0.46
CA LEU A 290 16.76 -32.38 1.13
C LEU A 290 17.26 -31.45 2.23
N ALA A 291 17.26 -30.13 2.00
CA ALA A 291 17.57 -29.12 3.01
C ALA A 291 16.57 -29.19 4.19
N ARG A 292 15.27 -29.35 3.90
CA ARG A 292 14.23 -29.53 4.92
C ARG A 292 14.38 -30.85 5.70
N SER A 293 14.73 -31.94 5.04
CA SER A 293 14.92 -33.25 5.68
C SER A 293 16.12 -33.24 6.64
N LYS A 294 17.24 -32.64 6.24
CA LYS A 294 18.45 -32.53 7.09
C LYS A 294 18.25 -31.59 8.28
N MET A 295 17.42 -30.55 8.15
CA MET A 295 17.04 -29.69 9.28
C MET A 295 16.23 -30.42 10.37
N CYS A 296 15.46 -31.45 10.02
CA CYS A 296 14.72 -32.24 11.01
C CYS A 296 15.60 -33.25 11.78
N ILE A 297 16.83 -33.51 11.34
CA ILE A 297 17.74 -34.49 11.97
C ILE A 297 18.61 -33.84 13.06
N ILE A 298 18.63 -32.51 13.16
CA ILE A 298 19.42 -31.74 14.15
C ILE A 298 18.50 -31.17 15.27
N GLN A 299 17.44 -31.88 15.62
CA GLN A 299 16.67 -31.66 16.86
C GLN A 299 16.83 -32.86 17.79
#